data_AF-A0A517XTU9-F1
#
_entry.id   AF-A0A517XTU9-F1
#
_cell.length_a   1.000
_cell.length_b   1.000
_cell.length_c   1.000
_cell.angle_alpha   90.00
_cell.angle_beta   90.00
_cell.angle_gamma   90.00
#
_symmetry.space_group_name_H-M   'P 1'
#
loop_
_entity.id
_entity.type
_entity.pdbx_description
1 polymer ?
#
loop_
_entity_poly.entity_id
_entity_poly.type
_entity_poly.pdbx_seq_one_letter_code
_entity_poly.pdbx_strand_id
1 'polypeptide(L)'
;MWDPPAEHPLRRLFAGLTEHAFFSHLGVADPPLTDYLSSLLSRFVHCDAVHRLPGSDGRPLTELVGMVLEADQLPAGRTQGEFYRHVGDFALFWTGVYPEALNRGRARGPRDALVDYTAQGKRGYLLTSRIAADRAPGQADLFRRLSEQFEVCAVGLREVRREWEERRPDLPPGTPLIG
;
A
#
# COMPACT_ATOMS: atom_id res chain seq x y z
N MET A 1 -8.00 10.07 -6.74
CA MET A 1 -7.52 8.68 -6.56
C MET A 1 -8.45 7.78 -7.36
N TRP A 2 -7.95 7.11 -8.41
CA TRP A 2 -8.77 6.19 -9.21
C TRP A 2 -9.07 4.93 -8.39
N ASP A 3 -10.34 4.53 -8.38
CA ASP A 3 -10.80 3.28 -7.77
C ASP A 3 -11.32 2.36 -8.88
N PRO A 4 -10.69 1.20 -9.13
CA PRO A 4 -11.15 0.28 -10.16
C PRO A 4 -12.50 -0.36 -9.76
N PRO A 5 -13.46 -0.52 -10.69
CA PRO A 5 -14.76 -1.11 -10.40
C PRO A 5 -14.64 -2.56 -9.91
N ALA A 6 -15.65 -3.02 -9.16
CA ALA A 6 -15.65 -4.32 -8.49
C ALA A 6 -15.35 -5.51 -9.43
N GLU A 7 -15.72 -5.37 -10.69
CA GLU A 7 -15.62 -6.37 -11.76
C GLU A 7 -14.23 -6.43 -12.43
N HIS A 8 -13.32 -5.52 -12.08
CA HIS A 8 -12.01 -5.42 -12.72
C HIS A 8 -11.23 -6.76 -12.57
N PRO A 9 -10.69 -7.36 -13.64
CA PRO A 9 -10.04 -8.67 -13.59
C PRO A 9 -8.90 -8.76 -12.56
N LEU A 10 -8.11 -7.69 -12.42
CA LEU A 10 -7.08 -7.61 -11.38
C LEU A 10 -7.68 -7.57 -9.96
N ARG A 11 -8.79 -6.84 -9.75
CA ARG A 11 -9.46 -6.78 -8.44
C ARG A 11 -10.02 -8.14 -8.07
N ARG A 12 -10.61 -8.88 -9.03
CA ARG A 12 -11.08 -10.26 -8.82
C ARG A 12 -9.95 -11.25 -8.53
N LEU A 13 -8.83 -11.14 -9.24
CA LEU A 13 -7.66 -11.97 -9.00
C LEU A 13 -7.10 -11.73 -7.59
N PHE A 14 -6.89 -10.46 -7.22
CA PHE A 14 -6.37 -10.11 -5.91
C PHE A 14 -7.36 -10.40 -4.78
N ALA A 15 -8.67 -10.31 -5.00
CA ALA A 15 -9.67 -10.69 -4.00
C ALA A 15 -9.56 -12.17 -3.63
N GLY A 16 -9.47 -13.07 -4.61
CA GLY A 16 -9.33 -14.51 -4.34
C GLY A 16 -8.02 -14.87 -3.65
N LEU A 17 -6.91 -14.22 -4.03
CA LEU A 17 -5.60 -14.43 -3.40
C LEU A 17 -5.57 -13.88 -1.97
N THR A 18 -6.16 -12.71 -1.75
CA THR A 18 -6.23 -12.07 -0.43
C THR A 18 -7.17 -12.84 0.50
N GLU A 19 -8.31 -13.34 0.01
CA GLU A 19 -9.18 -14.23 0.80
C GLU A 19 -8.46 -15.50 1.23
N HIS A 20 -7.72 -16.15 0.33
CA HIS A 20 -7.00 -17.37 0.65
C HIS A 20 -5.89 -17.15 1.69
N ALA A 21 -5.08 -16.10 1.52
CA ALA A 21 -4.01 -15.75 2.46
C ALA A 21 -4.54 -15.28 3.82
N PHE A 22 -5.64 -14.52 3.86
CA PHE A 22 -6.23 -14.08 5.13
C PHE A 22 -6.95 -15.22 5.85
N PHE A 23 -7.65 -16.10 5.13
CA PHE A 23 -8.32 -17.25 5.74
C PHE A 23 -7.32 -18.24 6.36
N SER A 24 -6.18 -18.49 5.70
CA SER A 24 -5.15 -19.41 6.18
C SER A 24 -4.31 -18.84 7.34
N HIS A 25 -4.09 -17.53 7.41
CA HIS A 25 -3.24 -16.90 8.43
C HIS A 25 -3.98 -16.23 9.60
N LEU A 26 -5.26 -15.84 9.45
CA LEU A 26 -6.00 -15.08 10.48
C LEU A 26 -7.29 -15.74 10.99
N GLY A 27 -7.75 -16.82 10.37
CA GLY A 27 -8.93 -17.57 10.83
C GLY A 27 -10.27 -16.84 10.72
N VAL A 28 -10.31 -15.60 10.18
CA VAL A 28 -11.53 -14.84 9.93
C VAL A 28 -11.37 -14.03 8.63
N ALA A 29 -12.36 -14.10 7.74
CA ALA A 29 -12.45 -13.19 6.60
C ALA A 29 -12.98 -11.82 7.09
N ASP A 30 -12.23 -10.74 6.87
CA ASP A 30 -12.69 -9.34 7.01
C ASP A 30 -12.89 -8.79 5.57
N PRO A 31 -14.08 -8.95 4.97
CA PRO A 31 -14.29 -8.59 3.57
C PRO A 31 -13.94 -7.14 3.24
N PRO A 32 -14.29 -6.12 4.08
CA PRO A 32 -13.84 -4.75 3.87
C PRO A 32 -12.31 -4.60 3.78
N LEU A 33 -11.56 -5.34 4.60
CA LEU A 33 -10.10 -5.30 4.60
C LEU A 33 -9.54 -5.96 3.34
N THR A 34 -10.03 -7.14 2.98
CA THR A 34 -9.65 -7.86 1.76
C THR A 34 -9.93 -7.04 0.50
N ASP A 35 -11.10 -6.41 0.41
CA ASP A 35 -11.47 -5.53 -0.70
C ASP A 35 -10.54 -4.32 -0.80
N TYR A 36 -10.18 -3.74 0.34
CA TYR A 36 -9.24 -2.62 0.39
C TYR A 36 -7.86 -3.02 -0.13
N LEU A 37 -7.31 -4.13 0.36
CA LEU A 37 -5.99 -4.63 -0.03
C LEU A 37 -5.95 -5.03 -1.52
N SER A 38 -7.03 -5.60 -2.03
CA SER A 38 -7.15 -5.94 -3.46
C SER A 38 -7.18 -4.69 -4.34
N SER A 39 -7.89 -3.64 -3.90
CA SER A 39 -7.86 -2.33 -4.58
C SER A 39 -6.48 -1.67 -4.46
N LEU A 40 -5.82 -1.75 -3.30
CA LEU A 40 -4.44 -1.26 -3.12
C LEU A 40 -3.48 -1.93 -4.09
N LEU A 41 -3.45 -3.27 -4.14
CA LEU A 41 -2.60 -4.00 -5.08
C LEU A 41 -2.89 -3.63 -6.52
N SER A 42 -4.16 -3.54 -6.90
CA SER A 42 -4.57 -3.13 -8.26
C SER A 42 -4.05 -1.73 -8.61
N ARG A 43 -4.14 -0.76 -7.68
CA ARG A 43 -3.62 0.60 -7.86
C ARG A 43 -2.11 0.59 -8.06
N PHE A 44 -1.37 -0.13 -7.23
CA PHE A 44 0.09 -0.08 -7.23
C PHE A 44 0.72 -0.92 -8.35
N VAL A 45 0.16 -2.07 -8.68
CA VAL A 45 0.61 -2.89 -9.83
C VAL A 45 0.36 -2.18 -11.16
N HIS A 46 -0.74 -1.43 -11.28
CA HIS A 46 -0.95 -0.56 -12.45
C HIS A 46 -0.02 0.68 -12.44
N CYS A 47 0.39 1.15 -11.25
CA CYS A 47 1.25 2.31 -11.08
C CYS A 47 2.75 2.03 -11.11
N ASP A 48 3.22 0.80 -11.40
CA ASP A 48 4.65 0.56 -11.69
C ASP A 48 5.12 1.39 -12.92
N ALA A 49 4.20 1.87 -13.76
CA ALA A 49 4.47 2.86 -14.82
C ALA A 49 4.21 4.34 -14.41
N VAL A 50 3.56 4.59 -13.27
CA VAL A 50 3.00 5.92 -12.86
C VAL A 50 3.52 6.39 -11.49
N HIS A 51 4.68 5.91 -11.03
CA HIS A 51 5.37 6.36 -9.82
C HIS A 51 5.88 7.83 -9.85
N ARG A 52 5.09 8.76 -10.37
CA ARG A 52 5.37 10.20 -10.33
C ARG A 52 4.16 10.96 -9.80
N LEU A 53 3.91 10.85 -8.50
CA LEU A 53 3.21 11.94 -7.81
C LEU A 53 4.22 13.09 -7.68
N PRO A 54 3.99 14.25 -8.33
CA PRO A 54 4.91 15.38 -8.23
C PRO A 54 4.85 15.93 -6.80
N GLY A 55 6.00 15.98 -6.13
CA GLY A 55 6.14 16.72 -4.89
C GLY A 55 6.04 18.21 -5.11
N SER A 56 5.92 18.95 -4.01
CA SER A 56 5.88 20.42 -3.98
C SER A 56 7.07 21.11 -4.67
N ASP A 57 8.18 20.39 -4.85
CA ASP A 57 9.39 20.81 -5.56
C ASP A 57 9.48 20.27 -7.01
N GLY A 58 8.42 19.62 -7.52
CA GLY A 58 8.37 19.03 -8.86
C GLY A 58 9.14 17.72 -9.01
N ARG A 59 9.72 17.18 -7.93
CA ARG A 59 10.39 15.87 -7.95
C ARG A 59 9.41 14.78 -7.52
N PRO A 60 9.46 13.58 -8.12
CA PRO A 60 8.58 12.50 -7.70
C PRO A 60 8.89 12.14 -6.25
N LEU A 61 7.88 12.24 -5.38
CA LEU A 61 7.95 11.75 -4.01
C LEU A 61 8.08 10.23 -4.06
N THR A 62 9.32 9.78 -4.10
CA THR A 62 9.70 8.36 -4.09
C THR A 62 10.19 7.94 -2.70
N GLU A 63 10.46 8.92 -1.83
CA GLU A 63 10.92 8.74 -0.46
C GLU A 63 9.75 8.90 0.53
N LEU A 64 9.55 7.89 1.37
CA LEU A 64 8.48 7.87 2.38
C LEU A 64 8.61 9.05 3.35
N VAL A 65 9.84 9.47 3.64
CA VAL A 65 10.17 10.66 4.45
C VAL A 65 9.50 11.90 3.90
N GLY A 66 9.60 12.14 2.59
CA GLY A 66 9.05 13.32 1.95
C GLY A 66 7.53 13.36 2.05
N MET A 67 6.88 12.20 1.86
CA MET A 67 5.42 12.11 1.94
C MET A 67 4.90 12.41 3.35
N VAL A 68 5.60 11.91 4.38
CA VAL A 68 5.26 12.20 5.79
C VAL A 68 5.42 13.69 6.08
N LEU A 69 6.53 14.30 5.64
CA LEU A 69 6.77 15.73 5.85
C LEU A 69 5.75 16.63 5.15
N GLU A 70 5.31 16.26 3.95
CA GLU A 70 4.24 16.99 3.27
C GLU A 70 2.90 16.82 4.00
N ALA A 71 2.57 15.61 4.46
CA ALA A 71 1.35 15.36 5.22
C ALA A 71 1.30 16.17 6.53
N ASP A 72 2.42 16.28 7.24
CA ASP A 72 2.52 17.06 8.48
C ASP A 72 2.34 18.59 8.24
N GLN A 73 2.63 19.09 7.03
CA GLN A 73 2.49 20.51 6.67
C GLN A 73 1.09 20.90 6.16
N LEU A 74 0.26 19.93 5.79
CA LEU A 74 -1.07 20.21 5.25
C LEU A 74 -2.05 20.69 6.33
N PRO A 75 -3.01 21.57 5.98
CA PRO A 75 -4.07 21.96 6.88
C PRO A 75 -4.88 20.75 7.36
N ALA A 76 -5.22 20.75 8.65
CA ALA A 76 -6.02 19.68 9.26
C ALA A 76 -7.35 19.50 8.51
N GLY A 77 -7.60 18.28 8.05
CA GLY A 77 -8.83 17.95 7.36
C GLY A 77 -8.67 16.83 6.33
N ARG A 78 -9.62 16.79 5.39
CA ARG A 78 -9.75 15.70 4.41
C ARG A 78 -8.48 15.49 3.60
N THR A 79 -7.90 16.55 3.04
CA THR A 79 -6.69 16.47 2.21
C THR A 79 -5.52 15.86 2.98
N GLN A 80 -5.33 16.28 4.23
CA GLN A 80 -4.31 15.70 5.11
C GLN A 80 -4.55 14.20 5.36
N GLY A 81 -5.81 13.81 5.60
CA GLY A 81 -6.18 12.40 5.75
C GLY A 81 -5.90 11.56 4.51
N GLU A 82 -6.12 12.11 3.31
CA GLU A 82 -5.80 11.46 2.04
C GLU A 82 -4.28 11.28 1.84
N PHE A 83 -3.46 12.23 2.29
CA PHE A 83 -1.99 12.11 2.29
C PHE A 83 -1.50 11.04 3.27
N TYR A 84 -2.00 11.03 4.52
CA TYR A 84 -1.65 9.98 5.47
C TYR A 84 -2.09 8.58 5.03
N ARG A 85 -3.22 8.50 4.32
CA ARG A 85 -3.68 7.24 3.71
C ARG A 85 -2.66 6.78 2.67
N HIS A 86 -2.18 7.71 1.84
CA HIS A 86 -1.18 7.40 0.83
C HIS A 86 0.14 6.95 1.43
N VAL A 87 0.61 7.59 2.52
CA VAL A 87 1.77 7.14 3.30
C VAL A 87 1.57 5.70 3.78
N GLY A 88 0.39 5.38 4.35
CA GLY A 88 0.01 4.04 4.77
C GLY A 88 0.06 3.02 3.64
N ASP A 89 -0.60 3.33 2.52
CA ASP A 89 -0.67 2.46 1.34
C ASP A 89 0.70 2.20 0.73
N PHE A 90 1.52 3.25 0.59
CA PHE A 90 2.87 3.16 0.04
C PHE A 90 3.76 2.30 0.93
N ALA A 91 3.73 2.54 2.24
CA ALA A 91 4.47 1.73 3.19
C ALA A 91 4.04 0.25 3.11
N LEU A 92 2.73 -0.03 3.17
CA LEU A 92 2.19 -1.38 3.16
C LEU A 92 2.54 -2.14 1.88
N PHE A 93 2.44 -1.47 0.73
CA PHE A 93 2.84 -2.03 -0.55
C PHE A 93 4.32 -2.43 -0.56
N TRP A 94 5.23 -1.53 -0.17
CA TRP A 94 6.66 -1.85 -0.21
C TRP A 94 7.07 -2.89 0.83
N THR A 95 6.50 -2.85 2.04
CA THR A 95 6.82 -3.84 3.08
C THR A 95 6.24 -5.22 2.81
N GLY A 96 5.10 -5.29 2.10
CA GLY A 96 4.43 -6.54 1.77
C GLY A 96 4.88 -7.13 0.44
N VAL A 97 4.85 -6.32 -0.63
CA VAL A 97 5.14 -6.77 -1.99
C VAL A 97 6.64 -6.79 -2.26
N TYR A 98 7.41 -5.74 -1.97
CA TYR A 98 8.86 -5.70 -2.30
C TYR A 98 9.77 -5.42 -1.10
N PRO A 99 9.71 -6.23 -0.03
CA PRO A 99 10.49 -6.02 1.19
C PRO A 99 12.02 -6.11 0.93
N GLU A 100 12.45 -6.89 -0.05
CA GLU A 100 13.86 -7.00 -0.43
C GLU A 100 14.38 -5.71 -1.09
N ALA A 101 13.50 -4.93 -1.72
CA ALA A 101 13.84 -3.64 -2.31
C ALA A 101 14.06 -2.57 -1.25
N LEU A 102 13.40 -2.66 -0.08
CA LEU A 102 13.65 -1.78 1.07
C LEU A 102 15.02 -2.03 1.69
N ASN A 103 15.42 -3.30 1.84
CA ASN A 103 16.75 -3.66 2.31
C ASN A 103 17.87 -3.16 1.38
N ARG A 104 17.61 -3.15 0.05
CA ARG A 104 18.51 -2.56 -0.95
C ARG A 104 18.41 -1.02 -1.01
N GLY A 105 17.23 -0.47 -0.76
CA GLY A 105 16.92 0.97 -0.72
C GLY A 105 17.55 1.70 0.47
N ARG A 106 17.93 0.97 1.52
CA ARG A 106 18.88 1.46 2.54
C ARG A 106 20.19 1.98 1.93
N ALA A 107 20.53 1.58 0.71
CA ALA A 107 21.65 2.09 -0.07
C ALA A 107 21.29 3.19 -1.10
N ARG A 108 20.00 3.49 -1.34
CA ARG A 108 19.53 4.54 -2.29
C ARG A 108 19.62 5.96 -1.73
N GLY A 109 19.77 6.12 -0.42
CA GLY A 109 20.02 7.42 0.20
C GLY A 109 19.91 7.39 1.74
N PRO A 110 20.57 8.31 2.46
CA PRO A 110 20.59 8.31 3.93
C PRO A 110 19.22 8.58 4.58
N ARG A 111 18.25 9.14 3.84
CA ARG A 111 16.92 9.51 4.39
C ARG A 111 16.00 8.31 4.58
N ASP A 112 15.80 7.49 3.56
CA ASP A 112 14.97 6.27 3.66
C ASP A 112 15.68 5.15 4.45
N ALA A 113 17.01 5.15 4.50
CA ALA A 113 17.80 4.18 5.24
C ALA A 113 17.51 4.13 6.76
N LEU A 114 17.02 5.25 7.29
CA LEU A 114 16.70 5.47 8.70
C LEU A 114 15.20 5.35 9.00
N VAL A 115 14.33 5.26 7.98
CA VAL A 115 12.89 5.20 8.19
C VAL A 115 12.41 3.77 8.34
N ASP A 116 11.73 3.52 9.45
CA ASP A 116 10.91 2.33 9.63
C ASP A 116 9.59 2.50 8.87
N TYR A 117 9.53 1.89 7.67
CA TYR A 117 8.34 1.89 6.81
C TYR A 117 7.12 1.32 7.54
N THR A 118 7.31 0.29 8.37
CA THR A 118 6.23 -0.31 9.15
C THR A 118 5.67 0.70 10.13
N ALA A 119 6.54 1.34 10.92
CA ALA A 119 6.11 2.35 11.89
C ALA A 119 5.39 3.53 11.23
N GLN A 120 5.91 4.04 10.10
CA GLN A 120 5.28 5.15 9.38
C GLN A 120 3.96 4.73 8.71
N GLY A 121 3.88 3.52 8.17
CA GLY A 121 2.65 2.99 7.59
C GLY A 121 1.53 2.86 8.62
N LYS A 122 1.85 2.27 9.79
CA LYS A 122 0.93 2.18 10.93
C LYS A 122 0.47 3.56 11.37
N ARG A 123 1.40 4.51 11.52
CA ARG A 123 1.08 5.89 11.89
C ARG A 123 0.17 6.57 10.86
N GLY A 124 0.46 6.41 9.57
CA GLY A 124 -0.34 6.96 8.48
C GLY A 124 -1.80 6.52 8.58
N TYR A 125 -2.05 5.22 8.64
CA TYR A 125 -3.42 4.70 8.78
C TYR A 125 -4.11 5.14 10.07
N LEU A 126 -3.40 5.22 11.20
CA LEU A 126 -3.96 5.71 12.45
C LEU A 126 -4.40 7.18 12.35
N LEU A 127 -3.57 8.02 11.72
CA LEU A 127 -3.90 9.44 11.53
C LEU A 127 -5.06 9.62 10.55
N THR A 128 -5.10 8.86 9.46
CA THR A 128 -6.25 8.82 8.55
C THR A 128 -7.53 8.43 9.28
N SER A 129 -7.47 7.38 10.13
CA SER A 129 -8.60 6.95 10.94
C SER A 129 -9.14 8.07 11.84
N ARG A 130 -8.25 8.76 12.56
CA ARG A 130 -8.62 9.88 13.44
C ARG A 130 -9.25 11.04 12.69
N ILE A 131 -8.70 11.40 11.52
CA ILE A 131 -9.25 12.47 10.67
C ILE A 131 -10.64 12.09 10.12
N ALA A 132 -10.86 10.80 9.83
CA ALA A 132 -12.12 10.30 9.30
C ALA A 132 -13.19 10.03 10.37
N ALA A 133 -12.84 10.02 11.67
CA ALA A 133 -13.67 9.51 12.76
C ALA A 133 -15.11 10.04 12.77
N ASP A 134 -15.27 11.37 12.67
CA ASP A 134 -16.59 12.00 12.74
C ASP A 134 -17.35 12.00 11.40
N ARG A 135 -16.62 11.90 10.28
CA ARG A 135 -17.18 12.09 8.93
C ARG A 135 -17.53 10.78 8.24
N ALA A 136 -16.78 9.72 8.53
CA ALA A 136 -16.88 8.43 7.87
C ALA A 136 -16.45 7.31 8.84
N PRO A 137 -17.25 7.01 9.89
CA PRO A 137 -16.86 6.10 10.95
C PRO A 137 -16.49 4.69 10.46
N GLY A 138 -17.21 4.15 9.46
CA GLY A 138 -16.86 2.85 8.87
C GLY A 138 -15.50 2.84 8.17
N GLN A 139 -15.12 3.96 7.54
CA GLN A 139 -13.80 4.13 6.94
C GLN A 139 -12.72 4.35 8.01
N ALA A 140 -13.05 5.08 9.08
CA ALA A 140 -12.16 5.26 10.22
C ALA A 140 -11.81 3.92 10.88
N ASP A 141 -12.79 3.04 11.06
CA ASP A 141 -12.59 1.70 11.62
C ASP A 141 -11.71 0.82 10.72
N LEU A 142 -11.92 0.85 9.40
CA LEU A 142 -11.07 0.13 8.46
C LEU A 142 -9.59 0.57 8.57
N PHE A 143 -9.34 1.88 8.58
CA PHE A 143 -7.97 2.40 8.69
C PHE A 143 -7.36 2.12 10.07
N ARG A 144 -8.16 2.13 11.13
CA ARG A 144 -7.69 1.69 12.45
C ARG A 144 -7.24 0.23 12.43
N ARG A 145 -8.04 -0.66 11.82
CA ARG A 145 -7.67 -2.08 11.67
C ARG A 145 -6.43 -2.27 10.81
N LEU A 146 -6.30 -1.55 9.69
CA LEU A 146 -5.09 -1.56 8.85
C LEU A 146 -3.84 -1.11 9.63
N SER A 147 -3.98 -0.15 10.55
CA SER A 147 -2.90 0.26 11.45
C SER A 147 -2.55 -0.83 12.47
N GLU A 148 -3.56 -1.43 13.11
CA GLU A 148 -3.38 -2.47 14.14
C GLU A 148 -2.82 -3.78 13.57
N GLN A 149 -3.26 -4.16 12.37
CA GLN A 149 -2.93 -5.42 11.69
C GLN A 149 -1.93 -5.25 10.54
N PHE A 150 -1.19 -4.14 10.50
CA PHE A 150 -0.34 -3.79 9.37
C PHE A 150 0.63 -4.92 8.97
N GLU A 151 1.33 -5.51 9.93
CA GLU A 151 2.31 -6.58 9.68
C GLU A 151 1.65 -7.83 9.10
N VAL A 152 0.46 -8.17 9.60
CA VAL A 152 -0.34 -9.26 9.06
C VAL A 152 -0.75 -8.97 7.62
N CYS A 153 -1.24 -7.76 7.34
CA CYS A 153 -1.56 -7.35 5.99
C CYS A 153 -0.32 -7.43 5.07
N ALA A 154 0.85 -6.99 5.56
CA ALA A 154 2.09 -7.07 4.80
C ALA A 154 2.48 -8.52 4.48
N VAL A 155 2.33 -9.45 5.42
CA VAL A 155 2.53 -10.89 5.18
C VAL A 155 1.52 -11.41 4.15
N GLY A 156 0.24 -11.08 4.29
CA GLY A 156 -0.78 -11.46 3.31
C GLY A 156 -0.45 -10.97 1.89
N LEU A 157 -0.02 -9.71 1.75
CA LEU A 157 0.40 -9.17 0.45
C LEU A 157 1.64 -9.88 -0.12
N ARG A 158 2.54 -10.37 0.73
CA ARG A 158 3.71 -11.15 0.30
C ARG A 158 3.31 -12.48 -0.30
N GLU A 159 2.37 -13.19 0.31
CA GLU A 159 1.82 -14.43 -0.24
C GLU A 159 1.08 -14.18 -1.55
N VAL A 160 0.30 -13.09 -1.63
CA VAL A 160 -0.36 -12.68 -2.88
C VAL A 160 0.67 -12.44 -4.01
N ARG A 161 1.80 -11.79 -3.72
CA ARG A 161 2.90 -11.63 -4.69
C ARG A 161 3.48 -12.99 -5.09
N ARG A 162 3.77 -13.85 -4.11
CA ARG A 162 4.35 -15.17 -4.37
C ARG A 162 3.46 -16.00 -5.29
N GLU A 163 2.16 -16.06 -5.00
CA GLU A 163 1.20 -16.75 -5.87
C GLU A 163 1.12 -16.11 -7.27
N TRP A 164 1.26 -14.78 -7.38
CA TRP A 164 1.32 -14.12 -8.67
C TRP A 164 2.58 -14.51 -9.46
N GLU A 165 3.75 -14.56 -8.80
CA GLU A 165 5.01 -15.01 -9.42
C GLU A 165 4.93 -16.47 -9.87
N GLU A 166 4.37 -17.36 -9.05
CA GLU A 166 4.19 -18.79 -9.37
C GLU A 166 3.22 -19.03 -10.55
N ARG A 167 2.22 -18.16 -10.71
CA ARG A 167 1.24 -18.24 -11.81
C ARG A 167 1.68 -17.55 -13.10
N ARG A 168 2.81 -16.83 -13.11
CA ARG A 168 3.40 -16.29 -14.35
C ARG A 168 4.16 -17.44 -15.04
N PRO A 169 3.67 -17.99 -16.18
CA PRO A 169 4.47 -18.94 -16.93
C PRO A 169 5.72 -18.22 -17.45
N ASP A 170 6.84 -18.94 -17.46
CA ASP A 170 8.19 -18.51 -17.83
C ASP A 170 8.21 -17.44 -18.93
N LEU A 171 8.38 -16.17 -18.55
CA LEU A 171 8.98 -15.19 -19.45
C LEU A 171 10.49 -15.31 -19.29
N PRO A 172 11.25 -15.50 -20.39
CA PRO A 172 12.69 -15.65 -20.31
C PRO A 172 13.31 -14.40 -19.64
N PRO A 173 14.37 -14.58 -18.83
CA PRO A 173 15.05 -13.45 -18.20
C PRO A 173 15.62 -12.52 -19.26
N GLY A 174 15.14 -11.26 -19.29
CA GLY A 174 15.70 -10.21 -20.14
C GLY A 174 14.77 -9.57 -21.17
N THR A 175 13.47 -9.86 -21.20
CA THR A 175 12.54 -9.12 -22.08
C THR A 175 12.27 -7.71 -21.54
N PRO A 176 12.65 -6.63 -22.25
CA PRO A 176 12.32 -5.27 -21.83
C PRO A 176 10.83 -5.02 -22.05
N LEU A 177 10.18 -4.41 -21.05
CA LEU A 177 8.75 -4.10 -21.05
C LEU A 177 8.46 -2.74 -21.69
N ILE A 178 8.60 -2.57 -23.01
CA ILE A 178 7.91 -1.51 -23.75
C ILE A 178 7.58 -1.98 -25.17
N GLY A 179 6.28 -2.08 -25.45
CA GLY A 179 5.67 -2.10 -26.77
C GLY A 179 4.30 -1.47 -26.67
#